data_AF-A0A917IEW5-F1
#
_entry.id   AF-A0A917IEW5-F1
#
_cell.length_a   1.000
_cell.length_b   1.000
_cell.length_c   1.000
_cell.angle_alpha   90.00
_cell.angle_beta   90.00
_cell.angle_gamma   90.00
#
_symmetry.space_group_name_H-M   'P 1'
#
loop_
_entity.id
_entity.type
_entity.pdbx_description
1 polymer ?
#
loop_
_entity_poly.entity_id
_entity_poly.type
_entity_poly.pdbx_seq_one_letter_code
_entity_poly.pdbx_strand_id
1 'polypeptide(L)'
;MTAAGAGSEPMSQAQTLRVEKWAHSKSAISRPSEIERRVLLESPRARAETAAEKLSGNAWAIALPILLFVSPVMGLAALLSSPDVTGWWNGLGLTTALIACGACFAVSVVTLGIVLSGWFHSGRKRDGASVATSLLVAVCAAISLWLIVAVAPTSPDLAGWSIPVWVAAVGGAAVAIVLLVASTRTADPKPEGRAAASLPVDVDELSEHEVQELLALRGRVVDIFAAKGEIPARVLELIPGVPLGRLHTLDDVYLKEKYPHLS
;
A
#
# COMPACT_ATOMS: atom_id res chain seq x y z
N MET A 1 28.60 -12.16 -27.39
CA MET A 1 27.78 -10.96 -27.11
C MET A 1 28.06 -10.56 -25.68
N THR A 2 28.95 -9.59 -25.51
CA THR A 2 29.39 -9.04 -24.22
C THR A 2 28.28 -8.15 -23.67
N ALA A 3 27.73 -8.51 -22.51
CA ALA A 3 26.83 -7.63 -21.77
C ALA A 3 27.62 -6.36 -21.41
N ALA A 4 27.23 -5.23 -22.00
CA ALA A 4 27.75 -3.92 -21.64
C ALA A 4 27.50 -3.73 -20.15
N GLY A 5 28.58 -3.60 -19.37
CA GLY A 5 28.51 -3.28 -17.96
C GLY A 5 27.71 -2.00 -17.80
N ALA A 6 26.52 -2.12 -17.22
CA ALA A 6 25.83 -0.98 -16.64
C ALA A 6 26.80 -0.40 -15.60
N GLY A 7 27.40 0.74 -15.92
CA GLY A 7 28.28 1.44 -15.01
C GLY A 7 27.51 1.65 -13.72
N SER A 8 27.92 0.97 -12.66
CA SER A 8 27.43 1.21 -11.31
C SER A 8 27.73 2.67 -11.00
N GLU A 9 26.70 3.52 -11.04
CA GLU A 9 26.84 4.91 -10.62
C GLU A 9 27.31 4.90 -9.16
N PRO A 10 28.41 5.60 -8.83
CA PRO A 10 28.93 5.62 -7.48
C PRO A 10 27.86 6.13 -6.51
N MET A 11 27.84 5.56 -5.31
CA MET A 11 26.88 5.92 -4.28
C MET A 11 26.93 7.44 -4.03
N SER A 12 25.85 8.15 -4.41
CA SER A 12 25.83 9.61 -4.33
C SER A 12 26.03 10.11 -2.90
N GLN A 13 26.72 11.24 -2.75
CA GLN A 13 26.97 11.88 -1.45
C GLN A 13 25.69 12.10 -0.63
N ALA A 14 24.56 12.38 -1.29
CA ALA A 14 23.26 12.55 -0.65
C ALA A 14 22.69 11.25 -0.04
N GLN A 15 23.21 10.09 -0.45
CA GLN A 15 22.84 8.77 0.02
C GLN A 15 23.58 8.45 1.32
N THR A 16 24.90 8.66 1.30
CA THR A 16 25.76 8.56 2.48
C THR A 16 25.24 9.44 3.61
N LEU A 17 24.97 10.72 3.31
CA LEU A 17 24.46 11.69 4.29
C LEU A 17 23.10 11.29 4.87
N ARG A 18 22.24 10.61 4.12
CA ARG A 18 20.92 10.16 4.60
C ARG A 18 21.04 9.07 5.65
N VAL A 19 21.93 8.09 5.43
CA VAL A 19 22.14 7.02 6.41
C VAL A 19 22.88 7.53 7.63
N GLU A 20 23.87 8.39 7.45
CA GLU A 20 24.56 9.03 8.57
C GLU A 20 23.60 9.89 9.40
N LYS A 21 22.76 10.71 8.77
CA LYS A 21 21.73 11.49 9.47
C LYS A 21 20.77 10.59 10.24
N TRP A 22 20.35 9.47 9.64
CA TRP A 22 19.55 8.47 10.35
C TRP A 22 20.30 7.92 11.58
N ALA A 23 21.54 7.47 11.41
CA ALA A 23 22.37 6.94 12.49
C ALA A 23 22.58 7.97 13.60
N HIS A 24 22.78 9.25 13.26
CA HIS A 24 22.88 10.36 14.22
C HIS A 24 21.56 10.65 14.93
N SER A 25 20.43 10.65 14.22
CA SER A 25 19.10 10.92 14.80
C SER A 25 18.60 9.82 15.73
N LYS A 26 19.04 8.58 15.50
CA LYS A 26 18.54 7.43 16.23
C LYS A 26 19.22 7.32 17.59
N SER A 27 18.41 7.21 18.64
CA SER A 27 18.90 7.14 20.02
C SER A 27 19.53 5.80 20.36
N ALA A 28 18.96 4.70 19.87
CA ALA A 28 19.47 3.36 20.11
C ALA A 28 19.22 2.43 18.91
N ILE A 29 20.12 1.46 18.69
CA ILE A 29 19.83 0.34 17.79
C ILE A 29 19.25 -0.82 18.59
N SER A 30 18.31 -1.51 17.96
CA SER A 30 17.73 -2.72 18.53
C SER A 30 18.62 -3.94 18.27
N ARG A 31 19.22 -4.03 17.08
CA ARG A 31 20.04 -5.16 16.61
C ARG A 31 21.04 -4.76 15.52
N PRO A 32 22.19 -5.44 15.37
CA PRO A 32 23.10 -5.28 14.24
C PRO A 32 22.45 -5.47 12.86
N SER A 33 21.51 -6.41 12.71
CA SER A 33 20.75 -6.61 11.47
C SER A 33 19.98 -5.37 10.99
N GLU A 34 19.64 -4.46 11.90
CA GLU A 34 18.96 -3.22 11.56
C GLU A 34 19.87 -2.23 10.80
N ILE A 35 21.16 -2.20 11.15
CA ILE A 35 22.17 -1.43 10.42
C ILE A 35 22.29 -1.97 8.99
N GLU A 36 22.37 -3.29 8.86
CA GLU A 36 22.50 -3.96 7.57
C GLU A 36 21.31 -3.70 6.65
N ARG A 37 20.10 -3.88 7.18
CA ARG A 37 18.87 -3.60 6.44
C ARG A 37 18.85 -2.15 5.97
N ARG A 38 19.27 -1.20 6.82
CA ARG A 38 19.28 0.21 6.45
C ARG A 38 20.31 0.55 5.38
N VAL A 39 21.49 -0.05 5.44
CA VAL A 39 22.54 0.09 4.42
C VAL A 39 22.08 -0.50 3.09
N LEU A 40 21.50 -1.71 3.10
CA LEU A 40 21.02 -2.38 1.88
C LEU A 40 19.86 -1.64 1.20
N LEU A 41 19.02 -0.93 1.94
CA LEU A 41 17.96 -0.07 1.38
C LEU A 41 18.49 1.11 0.54
N GLU A 42 19.77 1.49 0.71
CA GLU A 42 20.38 2.54 -0.11
C GLU A 42 20.99 2.02 -1.41
N SER A 43 21.04 0.70 -1.60
CA SER A 43 21.52 0.12 -2.85
C SER A 43 20.70 0.63 -4.05
N PRO A 44 21.32 0.82 -5.23
CA PRO A 44 20.61 1.26 -6.43
C PRO A 44 19.42 0.36 -6.79
N ARG A 45 19.54 -0.95 -6.55
CA ARG A 45 18.49 -1.95 -6.81
C ARG A 45 17.31 -1.85 -5.85
N ALA A 46 17.55 -1.76 -4.54
CA ALA A 46 16.48 -1.54 -3.56
C ALA A 46 15.65 -0.30 -3.91
N ARG A 47 16.30 0.72 -4.49
CA ARG A 47 15.63 1.94 -4.93
C ARG A 47 14.88 1.80 -6.25
N ALA A 48 15.42 1.06 -7.21
CA ALA A 48 14.70 0.77 -8.44
C ALA A 48 13.41 0.00 -8.14
N GLU A 49 13.50 -0.99 -7.26
CA GLU A 49 12.34 -1.77 -6.79
C GLU A 49 11.36 -0.89 -6.00
N THR A 50 11.83 -0.15 -4.97
CA THR A 50 10.93 0.73 -4.20
C THR A 50 10.37 1.90 -4.99
N ALA A 51 11.06 2.39 -6.03
CA ALA A 51 10.54 3.43 -6.93
C ALA A 51 9.47 2.86 -7.87
N ALA A 52 9.72 1.68 -8.45
CA ALA A 52 8.74 0.98 -9.29
C ALA A 52 7.49 0.59 -8.48
N GLU A 53 7.68 0.14 -7.24
CA GLU A 53 6.60 -0.21 -6.32
C GLU A 53 5.84 1.03 -5.81
N LYS A 54 6.52 2.15 -5.57
CA LYS A 54 5.86 3.43 -5.22
C LYS A 54 5.07 4.04 -6.37
N LEU A 55 5.57 3.98 -7.60
CA LEU A 55 4.90 4.58 -8.76
C LEU A 55 3.66 3.78 -9.18
N SER A 56 3.75 2.45 -9.16
CA SER A 56 2.60 1.59 -9.47
C SER A 56 1.62 1.51 -8.29
N GLY A 57 2.10 1.40 -7.05
CA GLY A 57 1.26 1.27 -5.86
C GLY A 57 0.49 2.54 -5.48
N ASN A 58 1.12 3.72 -5.55
CA ASN A 58 0.46 4.96 -5.08
C ASN A 58 -0.61 5.48 -6.03
N ALA A 59 -0.45 5.31 -7.35
CA ALA A 59 -1.44 5.78 -8.31
C ALA A 59 -2.77 5.01 -8.13
N TRP A 60 -2.70 3.68 -7.97
CA TRP A 60 -3.88 2.86 -7.70
C TRP A 60 -4.48 3.13 -6.32
N ALA A 61 -3.64 3.36 -5.29
CA ALA A 61 -4.10 3.69 -3.95
C ALA A 61 -4.91 5.01 -3.90
N ILE A 62 -4.63 5.96 -4.80
CA ILE A 62 -5.35 7.24 -4.90
C ILE A 62 -6.52 7.14 -5.89
N ALA A 63 -6.33 6.47 -7.02
CA ALA A 63 -7.33 6.38 -8.08
C ALA A 63 -8.56 5.55 -7.67
N LEU A 64 -8.36 4.43 -6.95
CA LEU A 64 -9.47 3.54 -6.55
C LEU A 64 -10.49 4.23 -5.63
N PRO A 65 -10.10 4.94 -4.55
CA PRO A 65 -11.04 5.69 -3.73
C PRO A 65 -11.80 6.76 -4.50
N ILE A 66 -11.11 7.51 -5.38
CA ILE A 66 -11.73 8.54 -6.21
C ILE A 66 -12.75 7.91 -7.14
N LEU A 67 -12.40 6.81 -7.80
CA LEU A 67 -13.28 6.09 -8.70
C LEU A 67 -14.51 5.54 -7.96
N LEU A 68 -14.32 4.96 -6.77
CA LEU A 68 -15.41 4.46 -5.93
C LEU A 68 -16.39 5.56 -5.51
N PHE A 69 -15.88 6.78 -5.32
CA PHE A 69 -16.70 7.93 -4.92
C PHE A 69 -17.43 8.58 -6.11
N VAL A 70 -16.70 8.84 -7.20
CA VAL A 70 -17.22 9.57 -8.37
C VAL A 70 -18.16 8.71 -9.20
N SER A 71 -17.87 7.41 -9.33
CA SER A 71 -18.64 6.50 -10.17
C SER A 71 -20.13 6.40 -9.80
N PRO A 72 -20.54 6.11 -8.54
CA PRO A 72 -21.96 6.03 -8.20
C PRO A 72 -22.68 7.38 -8.31
N VAL A 73 -21.99 8.48 -8.06
CA VAL A 73 -22.52 9.84 -8.21
C VAL A 73 -22.78 10.16 -9.68
N MET A 74 -21.83 9.84 -10.56
CA MET A 74 -22.00 10.01 -12.01
C MET A 74 -23.10 9.10 -12.57
N GLY A 75 -23.22 7.87 -12.07
CA GLY A 75 -24.30 6.96 -12.47
C GLY A 75 -25.69 7.51 -12.14
N LEU A 76 -25.86 8.04 -10.93
CA LEU A 76 -27.09 8.71 -10.52
C LEU A 76 -27.34 10.01 -11.32
N ALA A 77 -26.31 10.83 -11.51
CA ALA A 77 -26.40 12.08 -12.27
C ALA A 77 -26.79 11.82 -13.74
N ALA A 78 -26.30 10.74 -14.35
CA ALA A 78 -26.68 10.35 -15.71
C ALA A 78 -28.19 10.09 -15.82
N LEU A 79 -28.77 9.37 -14.85
CA LEU A 79 -30.23 9.17 -14.79
C LEU A 79 -31.01 10.47 -14.59
N LEU A 80 -30.57 11.30 -13.65
CA LEU A 80 -31.23 12.59 -13.36
C LEU A 80 -31.15 13.58 -14.52
N SER A 81 -30.14 13.44 -15.39
CA SER A 81 -30.03 14.24 -16.61
C SER A 81 -31.12 13.93 -17.64
N SER A 82 -31.81 12.79 -17.52
CA SER A 82 -32.80 12.41 -18.50
C SER A 82 -34.12 13.18 -18.32
N PRO A 83 -34.62 13.87 -19.37
CA PRO A 83 -35.90 14.57 -19.31
C PRO A 83 -37.06 13.62 -19.04
N ASP A 84 -36.96 12.36 -19.45
CA ASP A 84 -37.99 11.35 -19.23
C ASP A 84 -38.13 10.97 -17.74
N VAL A 85 -37.10 11.27 -16.93
CA VAL A 85 -37.06 10.97 -15.49
C VAL A 85 -37.39 12.21 -14.66
N THR A 86 -36.84 13.38 -14.99
CA THR A 86 -36.97 14.60 -14.18
C THR A 86 -37.88 15.67 -14.78
N GLY A 87 -38.25 15.55 -16.06
CA GLY A 87 -39.16 16.45 -16.76
C GLY A 87 -38.60 17.83 -17.12
N TRP A 88 -37.44 18.24 -16.59
CA TRP A 88 -37.02 19.65 -16.61
C TRP A 88 -35.67 19.94 -17.31
N TRP A 89 -34.86 18.91 -17.62
CA TRP A 89 -33.51 19.09 -18.17
C TRP A 89 -33.39 18.54 -19.61
N ASN A 90 -32.84 19.34 -20.52
CA ASN A 90 -32.41 18.88 -21.84
C ASN A 90 -31.10 18.08 -21.70
N GLY A 91 -31.20 16.81 -21.32
CA GLY A 91 -30.04 15.94 -21.14
C GLY A 91 -30.11 14.65 -21.95
N LEU A 92 -29.57 13.57 -21.40
CA LEU A 92 -29.43 12.30 -22.11
C LEU A 92 -30.78 11.65 -22.37
N GLY A 93 -30.99 11.09 -23.56
CA GLY A 93 -32.13 10.20 -23.80
C GLY A 93 -32.13 9.03 -22.81
N LEU A 94 -33.31 8.58 -22.38
CA LEU A 94 -33.48 7.56 -21.34
C LEU A 94 -32.57 6.33 -21.53
N THR A 95 -32.48 5.82 -22.76
CA THR A 95 -31.61 4.68 -23.09
C THR A 95 -30.14 4.93 -22.79
N THR A 96 -29.61 6.08 -23.21
CA THR A 96 -28.20 6.45 -22.98
C THR A 96 -27.94 6.69 -21.49
N ALA A 97 -28.89 7.31 -20.79
CA ALA A 97 -28.81 7.53 -19.35
C ALA A 97 -28.77 6.20 -18.57
N LEU A 98 -29.60 5.22 -18.95
CA LEU A 98 -29.64 3.88 -18.34
C LEU A 98 -28.34 3.11 -18.57
N ILE A 99 -27.78 3.14 -19.79
CA ILE A 99 -26.50 2.49 -20.10
C ILE A 99 -25.36 3.12 -19.30
N ALA A 100 -25.27 4.46 -19.29
CA ALA A 100 -24.24 5.18 -18.54
C ALA A 100 -24.34 4.89 -17.03
N CYS A 101 -25.56 4.92 -16.48
CA CYS A 101 -25.83 4.55 -15.10
C CYS A 101 -25.37 3.12 -14.78
N GLY A 102 -25.78 2.14 -15.59
CA GLY A 102 -25.39 0.74 -15.41
C GLY A 102 -23.87 0.53 -15.47
N ALA A 103 -23.19 1.18 -16.42
CA ALA A 103 -21.74 1.13 -16.54
C ALA A 103 -21.02 1.72 -15.32
N CYS A 104 -21.48 2.86 -14.81
CA CYS A 104 -20.96 3.45 -13.58
C CYS A 104 -21.13 2.50 -12.38
N PHE A 105 -22.32 1.93 -12.17
CA PHE A 105 -22.51 1.00 -11.06
C PHE A 105 -21.71 -0.30 -11.23
N ALA A 106 -21.47 -0.78 -12.46
CA ALA A 106 -20.57 -1.90 -12.70
C ALA A 106 -19.14 -1.61 -12.23
N VAL A 107 -18.61 -0.43 -12.56
CA VAL A 107 -17.28 0.02 -12.09
C VAL A 107 -17.25 0.14 -10.56
N SER A 108 -18.33 0.65 -9.97
CA SER A 108 -18.48 0.77 -8.52
C SER A 108 -18.43 -0.61 -7.84
N VAL A 109 -19.13 -1.61 -8.38
CA VAL A 109 -19.13 -3.00 -7.86
C VAL A 109 -17.73 -3.61 -7.90
N VAL A 110 -17.02 -3.48 -9.03
CA VAL A 110 -15.65 -4.00 -9.17
C VAL A 110 -14.73 -3.34 -8.14
N THR A 111 -14.81 -2.02 -8.01
CA THR A 111 -13.97 -1.25 -7.08
C THR A 111 -14.28 -1.61 -5.62
N LEU A 112 -15.55 -1.81 -5.28
CA LEU A 112 -16.01 -2.23 -3.96
C LEU A 112 -15.49 -3.63 -3.62
N GLY A 113 -15.43 -4.53 -4.60
CA GLY A 113 -14.80 -5.85 -4.47
C GLY A 113 -13.29 -5.79 -4.20
N ILE A 114 -12.57 -4.88 -4.86
CA ILE A 114 -11.14 -4.65 -4.63
C ILE A 114 -10.90 -4.07 -3.22
N VAL A 115 -11.71 -3.10 -2.79
CA VAL A 115 -11.60 -2.54 -1.42
C VAL A 115 -11.88 -3.60 -0.37
N LEU A 116 -12.91 -4.42 -0.58
CA LEU A 116 -13.26 -5.51 0.34
C LEU A 116 -12.13 -6.55 0.42
N SER A 117 -11.54 -6.95 -0.72
CA SER A 117 -10.42 -7.89 -0.73
C SER A 117 -9.20 -7.31 -0.02
N GLY A 118 -8.86 -6.04 -0.27
CA GLY A 118 -7.78 -5.33 0.44
C GLY A 118 -8.03 -5.24 1.95
N TRP A 119 -9.28 -5.02 2.37
CA TRP A 119 -9.68 -5.03 3.77
C TRP A 119 -9.51 -6.41 4.43
N PHE A 120 -9.83 -7.50 3.73
CA PHE A 120 -9.57 -8.86 4.20
C PHE A 120 -8.06 -9.14 4.40
N HIS A 121 -7.21 -8.67 3.48
CA HIS A 121 -5.75 -8.89 3.56
C HIS A 121 -5.05 -7.99 4.60
N SER A 122 -5.60 -6.81 4.89
CA SER A 122 -5.00 -5.83 5.80
C SER A 122 -5.28 -6.09 7.30
N GLY A 123 -5.86 -7.25 7.63
CA GLY A 123 -6.17 -7.62 9.01
C GLY A 123 -7.43 -6.98 9.56
N ARG A 124 -8.40 -6.61 8.69
CA ARG A 124 -9.74 -6.13 9.05
C ARG A 124 -9.77 -4.87 9.92
N LYS A 125 -8.82 -3.95 9.69
CA LYS A 125 -8.80 -2.66 10.39
C LYS A 125 -10.05 -1.86 10.05
N ARG A 126 -10.58 -1.14 11.05
CA ARG A 126 -11.73 -0.25 10.85
C ARG A 126 -11.30 0.97 10.04
N ASP A 127 -11.81 1.07 8.82
CA ASP A 127 -11.68 2.27 8.00
C ASP A 127 -13.05 2.93 7.82
N GLY A 128 -13.23 4.07 8.48
CA GLY A 128 -14.46 4.85 8.39
C GLY A 128 -14.73 5.36 6.98
N ALA A 129 -13.68 5.60 6.18
CA ALA A 129 -13.82 6.04 4.80
C ALA A 129 -14.43 4.94 3.93
N SER A 130 -13.93 3.71 4.03
CA SER A 130 -14.48 2.54 3.34
C SER A 130 -15.94 2.25 3.68
N VAL A 131 -16.36 2.46 4.93
CA VAL A 131 -17.78 2.34 5.33
C VAL A 131 -18.61 3.44 4.68
N ALA A 132 -18.16 4.70 4.74
CA ALA A 132 -18.88 5.83 4.18
C ALA A 132 -19.03 5.72 2.65
N THR A 133 -18.00 5.29 1.94
CA THR A 133 -18.06 5.07 0.48
C THR A 133 -18.97 3.91 0.11
N SER A 134 -18.95 2.81 0.87
CA SER A 134 -19.87 1.68 0.65
C SER A 134 -21.34 2.07 0.85
N LEU A 135 -21.62 2.88 1.88
CA LEU A 135 -22.95 3.46 2.10
C LEU A 135 -23.36 4.42 0.98
N LEU A 136 -22.44 5.28 0.52
CA LEU A 136 -22.69 6.18 -0.62
C LEU A 136 -23.10 5.39 -1.86
N VAL A 137 -22.35 4.33 -2.22
CA VAL A 137 -22.67 3.45 -3.35
C VAL A 137 -24.08 2.86 -3.18
N ALA A 138 -24.39 2.33 -1.98
CA ALA A 138 -25.70 1.73 -1.70
C ALA A 138 -26.85 2.73 -1.83
N VAL A 139 -26.69 3.95 -1.28
CA VAL A 139 -27.70 5.01 -1.34
C VAL A 139 -27.92 5.48 -2.77
N CYS A 140 -26.84 5.77 -3.52
CA CYS A 140 -26.94 6.17 -4.92
C CYS A 140 -27.63 5.07 -5.74
N ALA A 141 -27.24 3.81 -5.55
CA ALA A 141 -27.84 2.68 -6.25
C ALA A 141 -29.33 2.51 -5.92
N ALA A 142 -29.72 2.67 -4.64
CA ALA A 142 -31.12 2.59 -4.22
C ALA A 142 -31.98 3.69 -4.85
N ILE A 143 -31.47 4.94 -4.88
CA ILE A 143 -32.16 6.05 -5.56
C ILE A 143 -32.27 5.78 -7.06
N SER A 144 -31.19 5.34 -7.70
CA SER A 144 -31.20 4.99 -9.13
C SER A 144 -32.20 3.87 -9.43
N LEU A 145 -32.28 2.82 -8.60
CA LEU A 145 -33.27 1.76 -8.77
C LEU A 145 -34.70 2.26 -8.63
N TRP A 146 -34.95 3.14 -7.65
CA TRP A 146 -36.28 3.74 -7.48
C TRP A 146 -36.70 4.53 -8.73
N LEU A 147 -35.78 5.31 -9.32
CA LEU A 147 -36.01 6.04 -10.56
C LEU A 147 -36.24 5.09 -11.75
N ILE A 148 -35.41 4.04 -11.87
CA ILE A 148 -35.55 3.03 -12.94
C ILE A 148 -36.92 2.33 -12.86
N VAL A 149 -37.36 1.94 -11.66
CA VAL A 149 -38.67 1.30 -11.46
C VAL A 149 -39.82 2.25 -11.82
N ALA A 150 -39.68 3.55 -11.51
CA ALA A 150 -40.70 4.55 -11.85
C ALA A 150 -40.88 4.72 -13.37
N VAL A 151 -39.83 4.49 -14.17
CA VAL A 151 -39.87 4.61 -15.64
C VAL A 151 -39.88 3.27 -16.38
N ALA A 152 -39.80 2.14 -15.67
CA ALA A 152 -39.78 0.78 -16.23
C ALA A 152 -40.91 0.45 -17.25
N PRO A 153 -42.15 0.98 -17.13
CA PRO A 153 -43.21 0.70 -18.10
C PRO A 153 -42.90 1.17 -19.53
N THR A 154 -41.96 2.11 -19.71
CA THR A 154 -41.68 2.72 -21.01
C THR A 154 -40.54 2.05 -21.78
N SER A 155 -39.79 1.12 -21.16
CA SER A 155 -38.54 0.59 -21.74
C SER A 155 -38.13 -0.80 -21.20
N PRO A 156 -38.90 -1.87 -21.51
CA PRO A 156 -38.65 -3.23 -21.01
C PRO A 156 -37.32 -3.86 -21.51
N ASP A 157 -36.85 -3.46 -22.69
CA ASP A 157 -35.65 -4.04 -23.33
C ASP A 157 -34.32 -3.66 -22.63
N LEU A 158 -34.37 -2.75 -21.65
CA LEU A 158 -33.18 -2.23 -20.94
C LEU A 158 -33.01 -2.82 -19.54
N ALA A 159 -33.80 -3.84 -19.18
CA ALA A 159 -33.73 -4.52 -17.89
C ALA A 159 -32.31 -5.04 -17.55
N GLY A 160 -31.51 -5.43 -18.55
CA GLY A 160 -30.14 -5.92 -18.36
C GLY A 160 -29.18 -4.89 -17.71
N TRP A 161 -29.34 -3.60 -18.03
CA TRP A 161 -28.48 -2.54 -17.47
C TRP A 161 -28.86 -2.13 -16.05
N SER A 162 -30.00 -2.61 -15.54
CA SER A 162 -30.38 -2.45 -14.13
C SER A 162 -29.64 -3.43 -13.20
N ILE A 163 -29.12 -4.54 -13.74
CA ILE A 163 -28.46 -5.60 -12.96
C ILE A 163 -27.26 -5.05 -12.16
N PRO A 164 -26.32 -4.29 -12.75
CA PRO A 164 -25.21 -3.72 -11.98
C PRO A 164 -25.68 -2.79 -10.85
N VAL A 165 -26.80 -2.08 -11.03
CA VAL A 165 -27.38 -1.18 -10.03
C VAL A 165 -27.95 -1.99 -8.85
N TRP A 166 -28.64 -3.10 -9.14
CA TRP A 166 -29.10 -4.05 -8.11
C TRP A 166 -27.94 -4.65 -7.31
N VAL A 167 -26.90 -5.09 -8.01
CA VAL A 167 -25.70 -5.65 -7.37
C VAL A 167 -24.99 -4.60 -6.52
N ALA A 168 -24.91 -3.34 -6.98
CA ALA A 168 -24.34 -2.25 -6.22
C ALA A 168 -25.16 -1.89 -4.96
N ALA A 169 -26.49 -1.90 -5.04
CA ALA A 169 -27.37 -1.61 -3.91
C ALA A 169 -27.23 -2.68 -2.81
N VAL A 170 -27.39 -3.95 -3.17
CA VAL A 170 -27.31 -5.07 -2.22
C VAL A 170 -25.87 -5.27 -1.73
N GLY A 171 -24.91 -5.25 -2.66
CA GLY A 171 -23.48 -5.44 -2.37
C GLY A 171 -22.90 -4.31 -1.51
N GLY A 172 -23.20 -3.05 -1.84
CA GLY A 172 -22.77 -1.89 -1.06
C GLY A 172 -23.32 -1.92 0.37
N ALA A 173 -24.60 -2.26 0.54
CA ALA A 173 -25.23 -2.40 1.85
C ALA A 173 -24.62 -3.56 2.66
N ALA A 174 -24.46 -4.74 2.02
CA ALA A 174 -23.84 -5.91 2.66
C ALA A 174 -22.40 -5.62 3.11
N VAL A 175 -21.59 -4.99 2.25
CA VAL A 175 -20.21 -4.61 2.58
C VAL A 175 -20.19 -3.58 3.71
N ALA A 176 -21.04 -2.56 3.69
CA ALA A 176 -21.12 -1.59 4.78
C ALA A 176 -21.44 -2.27 6.12
N ILE A 177 -22.39 -3.22 6.14
CA ILE A 177 -22.74 -3.99 7.33
C ILE A 177 -21.57 -4.87 7.79
N VAL A 178 -20.92 -5.59 6.86
CA VAL A 178 -19.74 -6.43 7.17
C VAL A 178 -18.62 -5.58 7.76
N LEU A 179 -18.29 -4.44 7.14
CA LEU A 179 -17.27 -3.53 7.64
C LEU A 179 -17.63 -2.93 9.01
N LEU A 180 -18.92 -2.64 9.26
CA LEU A 180 -19.39 -2.13 10.54
C LEU A 180 -19.29 -3.19 11.65
N VAL A 181 -19.76 -4.41 11.40
CA VAL A 181 -19.87 -5.49 12.41
C VAL A 181 -18.55 -6.22 12.62
N ALA A 182 -17.80 -6.51 11.56
CA ALA A 182 -16.55 -7.26 11.63
C ALA A 182 -15.31 -6.40 11.97
N SER A 183 -15.49 -5.09 12.17
CA SER A 183 -14.42 -4.21 12.65
C SER A 183 -14.16 -4.42 14.15
N THR A 184 -13.14 -5.20 14.49
CA THR A 184 -12.71 -5.35 15.88
C THR A 184 -12.11 -4.03 16.38
N ARG A 185 -12.67 -3.48 17.46
CA ARG A 185 -12.09 -2.37 18.24
C ARG A 185 -10.75 -2.82 18.80
N THR A 186 -9.66 -2.44 18.14
CA THR A 186 -8.38 -1.96 18.70
C THR A 186 -7.37 -1.96 17.57
N ALA A 187 -7.01 -0.76 17.11
CA ALA A 187 -5.73 -0.59 16.46
C ALA A 187 -4.69 -0.62 17.59
N ASP A 188 -4.25 -1.81 17.97
CA ASP A 188 -2.90 -1.91 18.53
C ASP A 188 -1.96 -1.40 17.41
N PRO A 189 -1.07 -0.42 17.69
CA PRO A 189 -0.04 -0.06 16.72
C PRO A 189 0.70 -1.35 16.37
N LYS A 190 0.67 -1.71 15.08
CA LYS A 190 1.37 -2.90 14.57
C LYS A 190 2.77 -2.92 15.21
N PRO A 191 3.17 -3.97 15.95
CA PRO A 191 4.58 -4.18 16.17
C PRO A 191 5.18 -4.41 14.78
N GLU A 192 6.16 -3.61 14.38
CA GLU A 192 7.00 -3.83 13.19
C GLU A 192 7.88 -5.09 13.33
N GLY A 193 7.42 -6.12 14.05
CA GLY A 193 8.19 -7.29 14.41
C GLY A 193 7.58 -8.55 13.82
N ARG A 194 8.43 -9.36 13.16
CA ARG A 194 8.20 -10.73 12.65
C ARG A 194 7.77 -10.89 11.19
N ALA A 195 8.33 -10.11 10.28
CA ALA A 195 8.84 -10.76 9.08
C ALA A 195 10.24 -11.27 9.44
N ALA A 196 10.47 -12.58 9.36
CA ALA A 196 11.83 -13.09 9.22
C ALA A 196 12.46 -12.29 8.08
N ALA A 197 13.54 -11.56 8.38
CA ALA A 197 14.06 -10.50 7.53
C ALA A 197 14.55 -11.07 6.21
N SER A 198 13.66 -11.15 5.21
CA SER A 198 14.08 -11.15 3.82
C SER A 198 14.90 -9.89 3.63
N LEU A 199 16.18 -10.05 3.28
CA LEU A 199 17.04 -8.92 2.95
C LEU A 199 16.33 -8.12 1.84
N PRO A 200 16.38 -6.78 1.89
CA PRO A 200 15.67 -5.95 0.92
C PRO A 200 16.23 -6.11 -0.50
N VAL A 201 17.40 -6.74 -0.66
CA VAL A 201 18.05 -7.10 -1.93
C VAL A 201 18.79 -8.41 -1.74
N ASP A 202 18.82 -9.25 -2.77
CA ASP A 202 19.70 -10.41 -2.81
C ASP A 202 21.16 -9.96 -2.99
N VAL A 203 21.98 -10.23 -1.97
CA VAL A 203 23.38 -9.80 -1.95
C VAL A 203 24.21 -10.51 -3.01
N ASP A 204 23.82 -11.73 -3.39
CA ASP A 204 24.54 -12.53 -4.40
C ASP A 204 24.42 -11.93 -5.81
N GLU A 205 23.43 -11.07 -6.03
CA GLU A 205 23.25 -10.41 -7.32
C GLU A 205 23.96 -9.05 -7.43
N LEU A 206 24.46 -8.49 -6.32
CA LEU A 206 25.16 -7.19 -6.30
C LEU A 206 26.52 -7.30 -6.99
N SER A 207 26.93 -6.24 -7.68
CA SER A 207 28.28 -6.15 -8.21
C SER A 207 29.31 -6.00 -7.09
N GLU A 208 30.55 -6.46 -7.32
CA GLU A 208 31.64 -6.35 -6.33
C GLU A 208 31.88 -4.90 -5.89
N HIS A 209 31.70 -3.94 -6.81
CA HIS A 209 31.81 -2.52 -6.50
C HIS A 209 30.72 -2.04 -5.54
N GLU A 210 29.45 -2.41 -5.79
CA GLU A 210 28.32 -2.08 -4.90
C GLU A 210 28.52 -2.70 -3.52
N VAL A 211 29.02 -3.93 -3.45
CA VAL A 211 29.32 -4.60 -2.18
C VAL A 211 30.38 -3.81 -1.39
N GLN A 212 31.45 -3.35 -2.04
CA GLN A 212 32.49 -2.55 -1.37
C GLN A 212 31.95 -1.19 -0.89
N GLU A 213 31.13 -0.50 -1.68
CA GLU A 213 30.51 0.76 -1.28
C GLU A 213 29.57 0.60 -0.07
N LEU A 214 28.76 -0.46 -0.08
CA LEU A 214 27.84 -0.79 1.02
C LEU A 214 28.61 -1.21 2.28
N LEU A 215 29.71 -1.95 2.15
CA LEU A 215 30.60 -2.28 3.27
C LEU A 215 31.26 -1.03 3.87
N ALA A 216 31.71 -0.08 3.03
CA ALA A 216 32.25 1.19 3.49
C ALA A 216 31.18 2.03 4.22
N LEU A 217 29.95 2.05 3.71
CA LEU A 217 28.83 2.71 4.37
C LEU A 217 28.50 2.05 5.71
N ARG A 218 28.47 0.72 5.75
CA ARG A 218 28.28 -0.08 6.97
C ARG A 218 29.31 0.27 8.03
N GLY A 219 30.59 0.37 7.65
CA GLY A 219 31.67 0.81 8.55
C GLY A 219 31.37 2.16 9.19
N ARG A 220 31.06 3.19 8.37
CA ARG A 220 30.73 4.54 8.88
C ARG A 220 29.56 4.54 9.85
N VAL A 221 28.50 3.77 9.57
CA VAL A 221 27.32 3.69 10.44
C VAL A 221 27.64 2.98 11.75
N VAL A 222 28.43 1.91 11.68
CA VAL A 222 28.91 1.18 12.86
C VAL A 222 29.76 2.10 13.73
N ASP A 223 30.65 2.90 13.14
CA ASP A 223 31.47 3.87 13.88
C ASP A 223 30.61 4.92 14.62
N ILE A 224 29.52 5.41 13.99
CA ILE A 224 28.59 6.34 14.64
C ILE A 224 27.91 5.69 15.85
N PHE A 225 27.45 4.44 15.74
CA PHE A 225 26.81 3.74 16.86
C PHE A 225 27.82 3.26 17.92
N ALA A 226 29.05 2.96 17.52
CA ALA A 226 30.16 2.68 18.43
C ALA A 226 30.48 3.91 19.28
N ALA A 227 30.59 5.10 18.65
CA ALA A 227 30.85 6.36 19.34
C ALA A 227 29.73 6.73 20.33
N LYS A 228 28.50 6.27 20.09
CA LYS A 228 27.37 6.41 21.01
C LYS A 228 27.34 5.37 22.15
N GLY A 229 28.20 4.36 22.12
CA GLY A 229 28.17 3.24 23.06
C GLY A 229 26.97 2.29 22.87
N GLU A 230 26.31 2.32 21.71
CA GLU A 230 25.11 1.52 21.43
C GLU A 230 25.41 0.08 21.00
N ILE A 231 26.66 -0.18 20.63
CA ILE A 231 27.17 -1.50 20.23
C ILE A 231 28.21 -1.96 21.28
N PRO A 232 28.01 -3.13 21.92
CA PRO A 232 29.00 -3.70 22.82
C PRO A 232 30.34 -3.92 22.11
N ALA A 233 31.46 -3.68 22.82
CA ALA A 233 32.81 -3.81 22.28
C ALA A 233 33.07 -5.18 21.62
N ARG A 234 32.59 -6.25 22.26
CA ARG A 234 32.70 -7.62 21.73
C ARG A 234 31.98 -7.81 20.38
N VAL A 235 30.86 -7.13 20.18
CA VAL A 235 30.13 -7.18 18.89
C VAL A 235 30.87 -6.34 17.85
N LEU A 236 31.41 -5.18 18.24
CA LEU A 236 32.22 -4.33 17.34
C LEU A 236 33.43 -5.07 16.76
N GLU A 237 34.12 -5.89 17.56
CA GLU A 237 35.26 -6.69 17.11
C GLU A 237 34.87 -7.74 16.05
N LEU A 238 33.64 -8.24 16.08
CA LEU A 238 33.16 -9.30 15.18
C LEU A 238 32.65 -8.74 13.84
N ILE A 239 32.12 -7.52 13.82
CA ILE A 239 31.49 -6.90 12.64
C ILE A 239 32.40 -6.91 11.38
N PRO A 240 33.70 -6.58 11.45
CA PRO A 240 34.57 -6.58 10.27
C PRO A 240 34.67 -7.94 9.57
N GLY A 241 34.53 -9.04 10.31
CA GLY A 241 34.60 -10.41 9.78
C GLY A 241 33.31 -10.92 9.15
N VAL A 242 32.20 -10.16 9.25
CA VAL A 242 30.90 -10.60 8.78
C VAL A 242 30.64 -10.09 7.35
N PRO A 243 30.34 -11.00 6.39
CA PRO A 243 29.93 -10.59 5.03
C PRO A 243 28.68 -9.71 5.02
N LEU A 244 28.48 -8.97 3.93
CA LEU A 244 27.26 -8.20 3.73
C LEU A 244 26.03 -9.15 3.64
N GLY A 245 24.91 -8.76 4.25
CA GLY A 245 23.71 -9.59 4.39
C GLY A 245 23.71 -10.57 5.58
N ARG A 246 24.80 -10.61 6.36
CA ARG A 246 24.98 -11.60 7.44
C ARG A 246 25.14 -11.01 8.84
N LEU A 247 24.95 -9.71 9.05
CA LEU A 247 25.01 -9.11 10.40
C LEU A 247 23.98 -9.69 11.37
N HIS A 248 22.88 -10.25 10.86
CA HIS A 248 21.89 -10.95 11.69
C HIS A 248 22.48 -12.12 12.50
N THR A 249 23.60 -12.72 12.08
CA THR A 249 24.27 -13.77 12.85
C THR A 249 24.87 -13.25 14.17
N LEU A 250 25.03 -11.93 14.31
CA LEU A 250 25.51 -11.28 15.53
C LEU A 250 24.38 -10.82 16.46
N ASP A 251 23.11 -10.93 16.06
CA ASP A 251 21.98 -10.44 16.85
C ASP A 251 21.88 -11.15 18.21
N ASP A 252 22.12 -12.46 18.24
CA ASP A 252 22.07 -13.24 19.49
C ASP A 252 23.21 -12.88 20.45
N VAL A 253 24.40 -12.64 19.90
CA VAL A 253 25.56 -12.18 20.69
C VAL A 253 25.30 -10.78 21.23
N TYR A 254 24.74 -9.90 20.41
CA TYR A 254 24.37 -8.55 20.79
C TYR A 254 23.34 -8.51 21.91
N LEU A 255 22.27 -9.30 21.80
CA LEU A 255 21.22 -9.33 22.82
C LEU A 255 21.74 -9.87 24.16
N LYS A 256 22.59 -10.91 24.14
CA LYS A 256 23.22 -11.44 25.36
C LYS A 256 24.13 -10.42 26.05
N GLU A 257 24.92 -9.68 25.29
CA GLU A 257 25.84 -8.68 25.84
C GLU A 257 25.11 -7.41 26.33
N LYS A 258 24.10 -6.94 25.58
CA LYS A 258 23.36 -5.71 25.94
C LYS A 258 22.30 -5.95 27.01
N TYR A 259 21.72 -7.14 27.06
CA TYR A 259 20.64 -7.50 27.99
C TYR A 259 20.90 -8.87 28.65
N PRO A 260 21.92 -8.99 29.52
CA PRO A 260 22.34 -10.27 30.10
C PRO A 260 21.29 -10.93 31.01
N HIS A 261 20.24 -10.19 31.40
CA HIS A 261 19.15 -10.67 32.24
C HIS A 261 17.96 -11.21 31.45
N LEU A 262 17.96 -11.09 30.12
CA LEU A 262 16.90 -11.59 29.23
C LEU A 262 17.26 -12.95 28.58
N SER A 263 18.47 -13.46 28.84
CA SER A 263 18.98 -14.75 28.35
C SER A 263 19.09 -15.78 29.46
#